data_AF-A0A3B9YE00-F1
#
_entry.id   AF-A0A3B9YE00-F1
#
_cell.length_a   1.000
_cell.length_b   1.000
_cell.length_c   1.000
_cell.angle_alpha   90.00
_cell.angle_beta   90.00
_cell.angle_gamma   90.00
#
_symmetry.space_group_name_H-M   'P 1'
#
loop_
_entity.id
_entity.type
_entity.pdbx_description
1 polymer ?
#
loop_
_entity_poly.entity_id
_entity_poly.type
_entity_poly.pdbx_seq_one_letter_code
_entity_poly.pdbx_strand_id
1 'polypeptide(L)'
;MRLPRRVQDEPLRPLLRAEPELGVRGHEGAAGLREELHGPGDLRRGASAALLRGRRDERGSHRPLLRLQQLAEGRVTRGLLGYALFNGLGLLAAFLLLRKTRSAAFDALPAHDKTALVVGCLAGGMLGAKLPVLLSYGWSPRLLWTGKSLFGGLLGGWAGINLAKAFLRVPGRFGDRFALPVAAAAAIGSLGCLVHGCCGGLPTDSSFSVLDASGIRVHPTQLYTALFQAAMALLLWRMERRRLLEGARFPLYMLCYGGFRFLVEFLRAEPRVAMGLTVYQFLGAGSVLLFGWTLARRLREVRT
;
A
#
# COMPACT_ATOMS: atom_id res chain seq x y z
N MET A 1 24.51 6.60 -24.11
CA MET A 1 23.23 7.16 -24.59
C MET A 1 22.74 8.15 -23.53
N ARG A 2 22.84 9.46 -23.81
CA ARG A 2 22.61 10.54 -22.83
C ARG A 2 21.10 10.81 -22.70
N LEU A 3 20.58 10.73 -21.48
CA LEU A 3 19.21 11.12 -21.13
C LEU A 3 19.10 12.65 -21.04
N PRO A 4 17.99 13.27 -21.49
CA PRO A 4 17.80 14.71 -21.37
C PRO A 4 17.56 15.15 -19.92
N ARG A 5 18.26 16.22 -19.52
CA ARG A 5 18.39 16.80 -18.17
C ARG A 5 17.15 17.55 -17.61
N ARG A 6 15.93 17.30 -18.10
CA ARG A 6 14.77 18.18 -17.82
C ARG A 6 13.63 17.59 -16.97
N VAL A 7 13.92 16.60 -16.11
CA VAL A 7 12.93 16.00 -15.20
C VAL A 7 13.54 15.66 -13.83
N GLN A 8 14.43 16.51 -13.30
CA GLN A 8 15.04 16.30 -11.97
C GLN A 8 14.65 17.32 -10.91
N ASP A 9 13.98 18.43 -11.26
CA ASP A 9 13.75 19.55 -10.32
C ASP A 9 12.28 19.89 -10.03
N GLU A 10 11.31 19.03 -10.40
CA GLU A 10 9.90 19.30 -10.09
C GLU A 10 9.41 18.38 -8.96
N PRO A 11 9.15 18.89 -7.75
CA PRO A 11 8.55 18.08 -6.71
C PRO A 11 7.15 17.71 -7.15
N LEU A 12 6.93 16.42 -7.40
CA LEU A 12 5.63 15.80 -7.73
C LEU A 12 4.60 16.13 -6.63
N ARG A 13 3.99 17.32 -6.72
CA ARG A 13 2.75 17.70 -6.05
C ARG A 13 1.60 17.45 -7.02
N PRO A 14 1.06 16.22 -7.06
CA PRO A 14 -0.39 16.13 -7.22
C PRO A 14 -0.98 14.94 -6.44
N LEU A 15 -1.02 15.03 -5.11
CA LEU A 15 -1.94 14.24 -4.27
C LEU A 15 -2.69 15.11 -3.25
N LEU A 16 -2.67 16.44 -3.42
CA LEU A 16 -3.29 17.42 -2.50
C LEU A 16 -4.37 18.32 -3.13
N ARG A 17 -4.79 18.05 -4.38
CA ARG A 17 -5.95 18.74 -4.99
C ARG A 17 -7.05 17.74 -5.32
N ALA A 18 -7.70 17.24 -4.29
CA ALA A 18 -8.99 16.56 -4.42
C ALA A 18 -9.88 17.05 -3.28
N GLU A 19 -10.40 18.28 -3.42
CA GLU A 19 -11.64 18.79 -2.83
C GLU A 19 -12.03 20.03 -3.66
N PRO A 20 -13.32 20.23 -4.02
CA PRO A 20 -13.78 21.45 -4.64
C PRO A 20 -13.97 22.52 -3.55
N GLU A 21 -13.26 23.64 -3.65
CA GLU A 21 -13.59 24.81 -2.83
C GLU A 21 -14.95 25.38 -3.28
N LEU A 22 -16.00 24.96 -2.58
CA LEU A 22 -17.25 25.71 -2.47
C LEU A 22 -17.02 26.83 -1.45
N GLY A 23 -16.74 28.04 -1.94
CA GLY A 23 -16.55 29.23 -1.11
C GLY A 23 -16.96 30.49 -1.87
N VAL A 24 -18.23 30.86 -1.74
CA VAL A 24 -18.82 32.12 -2.22
C VAL A 24 -18.16 33.32 -1.51
N ARG A 25 -17.47 34.18 -2.26
CA ARG A 25 -17.35 35.67 -2.12
C ARG A 25 -16.95 36.18 -3.52
N GLY A 26 -17.70 37.01 -4.25
CA GLY A 26 -18.27 38.30 -3.86
C GLY A 26 -17.39 39.40 -4.48
N HIS A 27 -17.85 39.95 -5.62
CA HIS A 27 -17.48 41.20 -6.32
C HIS A 27 -16.26 42.00 -5.85
N GLU A 28 -15.38 42.38 -6.80
CA GLU A 28 -15.05 43.77 -7.17
C GLU A 28 -13.87 43.87 -8.16
N GLY A 29 -13.93 44.86 -9.07
CA GLY A 29 -12.73 45.56 -9.56
C GLY A 29 -12.23 45.22 -10.97
N ALA A 30 -12.76 45.91 -11.96
CA ALA A 30 -12.15 46.07 -13.27
C ALA A 30 -11.00 47.10 -13.23
N ALA A 31 -9.88 46.81 -13.90
CA ALA A 31 -8.89 47.75 -14.46
C ALA A 31 -7.78 46.85 -15.05
N GLY A 32 -7.50 46.86 -16.34
CA GLY A 32 -6.98 48.01 -17.07
C GLY A 32 -5.52 47.70 -17.40
N LEU A 33 -5.25 47.26 -18.62
CA LEU A 33 -3.94 47.31 -19.27
C LEU A 33 -4.14 47.08 -20.78
N ARG A 34 -4.37 48.21 -21.47
CA ARG A 34 -4.03 48.41 -22.87
C ARG A 34 -2.60 48.94 -22.91
N GLU A 35 -1.79 48.37 -23.79
CA GLU A 35 -0.63 48.97 -24.49
C GLU A 35 0.12 47.79 -25.14
N GLU A 36 0.67 47.82 -26.34
CA GLU A 36 0.67 48.71 -27.49
C GLU A 36 1.52 47.95 -28.51
N LEU A 37 1.08 47.74 -29.75
CA LEU A 37 2.00 47.47 -30.87
C LEU A 37 1.41 48.07 -32.16
N HIS A 38 2.04 49.17 -32.59
CA HIS A 38 1.92 49.82 -33.90
C HIS A 38 2.37 48.88 -35.04
N GLY A 39 1.62 48.79 -36.14
CA GLY A 39 1.99 49.45 -37.41
C GLY A 39 1.64 48.54 -38.62
N PRO A 40 1.37 49.10 -39.82
CA PRO A 40 0.39 48.56 -40.77
C PRO A 40 1.00 47.88 -42.01
N GLY A 41 0.28 46.93 -42.62
CA GLY A 41 0.70 46.31 -43.88
C GLY A 41 -0.11 45.10 -44.31
N ASP A 42 -1.37 45.35 -44.68
CA ASP A 42 -2.20 44.64 -45.65
C ASP A 42 -1.82 43.19 -46.05
N LEU A 43 -2.71 42.23 -45.73
CA LEU A 43 -3.11 41.18 -46.67
C LEU A 43 -4.49 40.60 -46.26
N ARG A 44 -5.51 41.28 -46.78
CA ARG A 44 -6.71 40.71 -47.43
C ARG A 44 -7.57 39.71 -46.64
N ARG A 45 -8.72 40.26 -46.19
CA ARG A 45 -10.09 39.80 -46.47
C ARG A 45 -10.38 38.32 -46.18
N GLY A 46 -10.96 38.07 -45.00
CA GLY A 46 -11.64 36.80 -44.71
C GLY A 46 -12.22 36.63 -43.31
N ALA A 47 -11.99 37.56 -42.36
CA ALA A 47 -12.23 37.29 -40.94
C ALA A 47 -13.25 38.20 -40.22
N SER A 48 -14.02 39.03 -40.93
CA SER A 48 -14.86 40.07 -40.28
C SER A 48 -16.37 39.87 -40.37
N ALA A 49 -16.86 38.66 -40.65
CA ALA A 49 -18.32 38.39 -40.59
C ALA A 49 -18.73 37.15 -39.77
N ALA A 50 -17.78 36.34 -39.28
CA ALA A 50 -18.09 35.14 -38.48
C ALA A 50 -17.94 35.36 -36.96
N LEU A 51 -17.37 36.49 -36.52
CA LEU A 51 -17.05 36.76 -35.11
C LEU A 51 -18.10 37.59 -34.36
N LEU A 52 -19.25 37.91 -34.98
CA LEU A 52 -20.35 38.66 -34.36
C LEU A 52 -21.73 37.97 -34.44
N ARG A 53 -21.78 36.66 -34.75
CA ARG A 53 -22.96 35.81 -34.56
C ARG A 53 -22.59 34.53 -33.82
N GLY A 54 -22.21 34.71 -32.55
CA GLY A 54 -21.98 33.61 -31.61
C GLY A 54 -22.49 33.97 -30.22
N ARG A 55 -23.65 34.62 -30.13
CA ARG A 55 -24.31 34.87 -28.85
C ARG A 55 -25.33 33.76 -28.60
N ARG A 56 -25.12 33.08 -27.47
CA ARG A 56 -25.98 32.07 -26.80
C ARG A 56 -25.85 30.64 -27.30
N ASP A 57 -24.88 29.91 -26.73
CA ASP A 57 -25.18 28.59 -26.18
C ASP A 57 -24.18 28.13 -25.09
N GLU A 58 -24.11 28.88 -23.98
CA GLU A 58 -23.36 28.47 -22.77
C GLU A 58 -24.11 27.45 -21.91
N ARG A 59 -24.77 26.46 -22.52
CA ARG A 59 -25.46 25.36 -21.79
C ARG A 59 -25.05 23.95 -22.22
N GLY A 60 -24.11 23.82 -23.17
CA GLY A 60 -23.73 22.52 -23.76
C GLY A 60 -22.44 21.87 -23.25
N SER A 61 -21.51 22.63 -22.66
CA SER A 61 -20.11 22.17 -22.48
C SER A 61 -19.82 21.37 -21.20
N HIS A 62 -20.74 21.33 -20.23
CA HIS A 62 -20.53 20.59 -18.97
C HIS A 62 -20.84 19.09 -19.06
N ARG A 63 -21.55 18.64 -20.10
CA ARG A 63 -22.00 17.23 -20.24
C ARG A 63 -20.86 16.21 -20.40
N PRO A 64 -19.79 16.45 -21.18
CA PRO A 64 -18.69 15.49 -21.29
C PRO A 64 -17.86 15.42 -20.01
N LEU A 65 -17.65 16.55 -19.32
CA LEU A 65 -16.92 16.59 -18.04
C LEU A 65 -17.70 15.87 -16.93
N LEU A 66 -19.02 16.10 -16.83
CA LEU A 66 -19.87 15.38 -15.90
C LEU A 66 -19.91 13.87 -16.18
N ARG A 67 -19.94 13.45 -17.45
CA ARG A 67 -19.83 12.02 -17.79
C ARG A 67 -18.48 11.42 -17.42
N LEU A 68 -17.38 12.12 -17.66
CA LEU A 68 -16.04 11.66 -17.27
C LEU A 68 -15.90 11.59 -15.75
N GLN A 69 -16.46 12.57 -15.04
CA GLN A 69 -16.50 12.59 -13.58
C GLN A 69 -17.37 11.45 -13.03
N GLN A 70 -18.56 11.20 -13.59
CA GLN A 70 -19.41 10.07 -13.23
C GLN A 70 -18.77 8.70 -13.54
N LEU A 71 -18.03 8.59 -14.65
CA LEU A 71 -17.30 7.36 -14.98
C LEU A 71 -16.09 7.15 -14.05
N ALA A 72 -15.41 8.22 -13.65
CA ALA A 72 -14.33 8.19 -12.68
C ALA A 72 -14.87 7.84 -11.27
N GLU A 73 -15.93 8.51 -10.81
CA GLU A 73 -16.63 8.21 -9.55
C GLU A 73 -17.16 6.77 -9.54
N GLY A 74 -17.76 6.31 -10.64
CA GLY A 74 -18.23 4.92 -10.78
C GLY A 74 -17.09 3.90 -10.74
N ARG A 75 -15.93 4.20 -11.34
CA ARG A 75 -14.73 3.34 -11.27
C ARG A 75 -14.15 3.30 -9.87
N VAL A 76 -14.04 4.44 -9.20
CA VAL A 76 -13.53 4.56 -7.82
C VAL A 76 -14.45 3.80 -6.85
N THR A 77 -15.77 3.96 -6.97
CA THR A 77 -16.75 3.30 -6.10
C THR A 77 -16.73 1.77 -6.27
N ARG A 78 -16.66 1.28 -7.52
CA ARG A 78 -16.53 -0.15 -7.81
C ARG A 78 -15.19 -0.71 -7.32
N GLY A 79 -14.11 0.04 -7.49
CA GLY A 79 -12.78 -0.33 -6.98
C GLY A 79 -12.75 -0.40 -5.45
N LEU A 80 -13.42 0.52 -4.76
CA LEU A 80 -13.52 0.54 -3.30
C LEU A 80 -14.34 -0.63 -2.77
N LEU A 81 -15.48 -0.95 -3.41
CA LEU A 81 -16.29 -2.11 -3.03
C LEU A 81 -15.50 -3.41 -3.25
N GLY A 82 -14.81 -3.54 -4.38
CA GLY A 82 -13.92 -4.67 -4.65
C GLY A 82 -12.83 -4.79 -3.59
N TYR A 83 -12.16 -3.69 -3.26
CA TYR A 83 -11.15 -3.63 -2.20
C TYR A 83 -11.71 -4.13 -0.85
N ALA A 84 -12.88 -3.63 -0.43
CA ALA A 84 -13.49 -4.03 0.83
C ALA A 84 -13.87 -5.52 0.84
N LEU A 85 -14.43 -6.02 -0.28
CA LEU A 85 -14.79 -7.42 -0.45
C LEU A 85 -13.56 -8.34 -0.32
N PHE A 86 -12.47 -8.05 -1.04
CA PHE A 86 -11.25 -8.87 -0.98
C PHE A 86 -10.60 -8.83 0.41
N ASN A 87 -10.58 -7.67 1.08
CA ASN A 87 -10.06 -7.60 2.46
C ASN A 87 -10.96 -8.38 3.44
N GLY A 88 -12.29 -8.31 3.27
CA GLY A 88 -13.25 -9.11 4.04
C GLY A 88 -13.06 -10.61 3.83
N LEU A 89 -12.90 -11.05 2.58
CA LEU A 89 -12.57 -12.43 2.22
C LEU A 89 -11.23 -12.88 2.80
N GLY A 90 -10.22 -11.99 2.78
CA GLY A 90 -8.92 -12.24 3.40
C GLY A 90 -9.03 -12.46 4.90
N LEU A 91 -9.81 -11.62 5.60
CA LEU A 91 -10.07 -11.77 7.03
C LEU A 91 -10.84 -13.05 7.35
N LEU A 92 -11.86 -13.39 6.55
CA LEU A 92 -12.60 -14.63 6.68
C LEU A 92 -11.69 -15.86 6.49
N ALA A 93 -10.84 -15.85 5.46
CA ALA A 93 -9.87 -16.91 5.23
C ALA A 93 -8.89 -17.04 6.41
N ALA A 94 -8.39 -15.92 6.94
CA ALA A 94 -7.54 -15.92 8.12
C ALA A 94 -8.25 -16.57 9.32
N PHE A 95 -9.50 -16.18 9.57
CA PHE A 95 -10.30 -16.71 10.66
C PHE A 95 -10.52 -18.23 10.55
N LEU A 96 -10.91 -18.71 9.36
CA LEU A 96 -11.11 -20.14 9.11
C LEU A 96 -9.81 -20.93 9.27
N LEU A 97 -8.69 -20.40 8.79
CA LEU A 97 -7.38 -21.03 8.94
C LEU A 97 -6.92 -21.03 10.41
N LEU A 98 -7.15 -19.97 11.17
CA LEU A 98 -6.83 -19.89 12.60
C LEU A 98 -7.57 -20.93 13.46
N ARG A 99 -8.79 -21.31 13.04
CA ARG A 99 -9.55 -22.41 13.67
C ARG A 99 -8.92 -23.78 13.40
N LYS A 100 -8.23 -23.92 12.27
CA LYS A 100 -7.60 -25.16 11.80
C LYS A 100 -6.15 -25.30 12.28
N THR A 101 -5.39 -24.21 12.33
CA THR A 101 -4.04 -24.15 12.91
C THR A 101 -4.16 -24.07 14.42
N ARG A 102 -4.38 -25.23 15.06
CA ARG A 102 -4.44 -25.35 16.52
C ARG A 102 -3.03 -25.36 17.10
N SER A 103 -2.86 -24.74 18.25
CA SER A 103 -1.62 -24.82 19.02
C SER A 103 -2.00 -25.24 20.43
N ALA A 104 -1.66 -26.48 20.81
CA ALA A 104 -1.96 -27.01 22.14
C ALA A 104 -1.39 -26.12 23.25
N ALA A 105 -0.18 -25.59 23.05
CA ALA A 105 0.46 -24.66 23.97
C ALA A 105 -0.33 -23.34 24.14
N PHE A 106 -0.86 -22.78 23.04
CA PHE A 106 -1.70 -21.59 23.12
C PHE A 106 -3.08 -21.88 23.69
N ASP A 107 -3.66 -23.03 23.34
CA ASP A 107 -5.00 -23.44 23.75
C ASP A 107 -5.04 -23.81 25.25
N ALA A 108 -3.92 -24.25 25.84
CA ALA A 108 -3.78 -24.52 27.26
C ALA A 108 -3.72 -23.26 28.15
N LEU A 109 -3.47 -22.08 27.58
CA LEU A 109 -3.34 -20.85 28.37
C LEU A 109 -4.68 -20.42 29.00
N PRO A 110 -4.65 -19.76 30.17
CA PRO A 110 -5.80 -19.08 30.73
C PRO A 110 -6.41 -18.06 29.76
N ALA A 111 -7.73 -17.82 29.89
CA ALA A 111 -8.44 -16.89 29.00
C ALA A 111 -7.92 -15.43 29.08
N HIS A 112 -7.48 -15.00 30.27
CA HIS A 112 -6.91 -13.67 30.47
C HIS A 112 -5.58 -13.51 29.71
N ASP A 113 -4.69 -14.50 29.80
CA ASP A 113 -3.40 -14.50 29.08
C ASP A 113 -3.60 -14.49 27.57
N LYS A 114 -4.51 -15.34 27.05
CA LYS A 114 -4.85 -15.34 25.63
C LYS A 114 -5.32 -13.96 25.16
N THR A 115 -6.20 -13.34 25.95
CA THR A 115 -6.73 -12.00 25.64
C THR A 115 -5.61 -10.97 25.63
N ALA A 116 -4.75 -10.95 26.64
CA ALA A 116 -3.64 -10.01 26.73
C ALA A 116 -2.62 -10.21 25.58
N LEU A 117 -2.34 -11.45 25.18
CA LEU A 117 -1.49 -11.74 24.02
C LEU A 117 -2.10 -11.23 22.71
N VAL A 118 -3.40 -11.42 22.51
CA VAL A 118 -4.12 -10.93 21.33
C VAL A 118 -4.14 -9.40 21.31
N VAL A 119 -4.44 -8.75 22.44
CA VAL A 119 -4.42 -7.30 22.59
C VAL A 119 -3.02 -6.75 22.29
N GLY A 120 -1.97 -7.35 22.85
CA GLY A 120 -0.59 -6.97 22.58
C GLY A 120 -0.22 -7.11 21.10
N CYS A 121 -0.66 -8.19 20.45
CA CYS A 121 -0.47 -8.40 19.02
C CYS A 121 -1.19 -7.33 18.17
N LEU A 122 -2.46 -7.03 18.47
CA LEU A 122 -3.24 -6.03 17.73
C LEU A 122 -2.70 -4.62 17.95
N ALA A 123 -2.41 -4.24 19.19
CA ALA A 123 -1.85 -2.93 19.52
C ALA A 123 -0.48 -2.74 18.86
N GLY A 124 0.41 -3.72 19.01
CA GLY A 124 1.71 -3.72 18.33
C GLY A 124 1.56 -3.65 16.82
N GLY A 125 0.59 -4.37 16.25
CA GLY A 125 0.32 -4.35 14.81
C GLY A 125 -0.21 -3.01 14.31
N MET A 126 -1.09 -2.36 15.05
CA MET A 126 -1.60 -1.02 14.69
C MET A 126 -0.48 0.03 14.73
N LEU A 127 0.33 0.02 15.78
CA LEU A 127 1.49 0.92 15.92
C LEU A 127 2.52 0.65 14.83
N GLY A 128 2.88 -0.62 14.63
CA GLY A 128 3.83 -1.03 13.60
C GLY A 128 3.35 -0.77 12.18
N ALA A 129 2.06 -0.81 11.91
CA ALA A 129 1.53 -0.49 10.58
C ALA A 129 1.68 0.99 10.22
N LYS A 130 1.76 1.87 11.23
CA LYS A 130 1.90 3.32 11.07
C LYS A 130 3.36 3.79 11.09
N LEU A 131 4.20 3.16 11.91
CA LEU A 131 5.57 3.60 12.11
C LEU A 131 6.37 3.78 10.79
N PRO A 132 6.36 2.84 9.83
CA PRO A 132 7.08 3.02 8.57
C PRO A 132 6.53 4.18 7.73
N VAL A 133 5.22 4.41 7.78
CA VAL A 133 4.57 5.50 7.05
C VAL A 133 5.00 6.84 7.61
N LEU A 134 5.03 6.96 8.94
CA LEU A 134 5.49 8.18 9.63
C LEU A 134 6.99 8.42 9.40
N LEU A 135 7.80 7.37 9.33
CA LEU A 135 9.23 7.49 9.03
C LEU A 135 9.49 7.87 7.56
N SER A 136 8.66 7.40 6.63
CA SER A 136 8.80 7.71 5.20
C SER A 136 8.33 9.12 4.84
N TYR A 137 7.21 9.58 5.42
CA TYR A 137 6.53 10.81 5.02
C TYR A 137 6.56 11.92 6.09
N GLY A 138 7.18 11.66 7.24
CA GLY A 138 7.22 12.57 8.37
C GLY A 138 5.97 12.51 9.25
N TRP A 139 5.97 13.33 10.31
CA TRP A 139 4.84 13.43 11.23
C TRP A 139 3.75 14.35 10.66
N SER A 140 2.54 13.82 10.46
CA SER A 140 1.35 14.65 10.25
C SER A 140 0.10 13.98 10.82
N PRO A 141 -0.85 14.76 11.39
CA PRO A 141 -2.12 14.20 11.89
C PRO A 141 -2.92 13.46 10.81
N ARG A 142 -2.79 13.87 9.54
CA ARG A 142 -3.49 13.25 8.40
C ARG A 142 -2.99 11.83 8.11
N LEU A 143 -1.68 11.58 8.27
CA LEU A 143 -1.06 10.26 8.11
C LEU A 143 -1.50 9.26 9.19
N LEU A 144 -2.13 9.71 10.29
CA LEU A 144 -2.75 8.79 11.26
C LEU A 144 -4.02 8.14 10.68
N TRP A 145 -4.71 8.82 9.77
CA TRP A 145 -5.92 8.33 9.13
C TRP A 145 -5.62 7.60 7.82
N THR A 146 -4.63 8.06 7.06
CA THR A 146 -4.27 7.51 5.74
C THR A 146 -3.00 6.66 5.79
N GLY A 147 -2.84 5.72 4.86
CA GLY A 147 -1.65 4.87 4.75
C GLY A 147 -1.50 3.83 5.87
N LYS A 148 -1.32 2.56 5.50
CA LYS A 148 -1.00 1.48 6.44
C LYS A 148 -0.02 0.53 5.78
N SER A 149 1.02 0.14 6.51
CA SER A 149 1.96 -0.88 6.05
C SER A 149 1.60 -2.25 6.59
N LEU A 150 1.30 -3.19 5.70
CA LEU A 150 1.12 -4.59 6.08
C LEU A 150 2.40 -5.16 6.72
N PHE A 151 3.57 -4.87 6.13
CA PHE A 151 4.85 -5.38 6.62
C PHE A 151 5.21 -4.80 8.00
N GLY A 152 5.02 -3.49 8.18
CA GLY A 152 5.20 -2.85 9.48
C GLY A 152 4.25 -3.39 10.54
N GLY A 153 2.98 -3.62 10.18
CA GLY A 153 2.00 -4.18 11.11
C GLY A 153 2.33 -5.60 11.53
N LEU A 154 2.94 -6.39 10.65
CA LEU A 154 3.34 -7.75 10.97
C LEU A 154 4.55 -7.81 11.92
N LEU A 155 5.55 -6.96 11.68
CA LEU A 155 6.69 -6.79 12.59
C LEU A 155 6.24 -6.23 13.94
N GLY A 156 5.35 -5.22 13.93
CA GLY A 156 4.78 -4.64 15.14
C GLY A 156 3.94 -5.63 15.93
N GLY A 157 3.12 -6.45 15.26
CA GLY A 157 2.33 -7.48 15.93
C GLY A 157 3.20 -8.57 16.55
N TRP A 158 4.27 -8.98 15.87
CA TRP A 158 5.28 -9.86 16.42
C TRP A 158 6.00 -9.25 17.64
N ALA A 159 6.38 -7.98 17.58
CA ALA A 159 6.99 -7.30 18.72
C ALA A 159 5.99 -7.21 19.89
N GLY A 160 4.75 -6.82 19.62
CA GLY A 160 3.68 -6.66 20.61
C GLY A 160 3.32 -7.96 21.33
N ILE A 161 3.19 -9.08 20.61
CA ILE A 161 2.93 -10.37 21.26
C ILE A 161 4.12 -10.84 22.10
N ASN A 162 5.37 -10.61 21.66
CA ASN A 162 6.54 -10.99 22.45
C ASN A 162 6.72 -10.09 23.68
N LEU A 163 6.35 -8.82 23.57
CA LEU A 163 6.31 -7.91 24.71
C LEU A 163 5.25 -8.35 25.73
N ALA A 164 4.03 -8.67 25.28
CA ALA A 164 2.98 -9.20 26.15
C ALA A 164 3.42 -10.51 26.83
N LYS A 165 4.07 -11.42 26.09
CA LYS A 165 4.65 -12.64 26.67
C LYS A 165 5.70 -12.34 27.74
N ALA A 166 6.56 -11.36 27.51
CA ALA A 166 7.59 -10.97 28.47
C ALA A 166 6.95 -10.43 29.76
N PHE A 167 5.91 -9.61 29.65
CA PHE A 167 5.17 -9.10 30.81
C PHE A 167 4.43 -10.19 31.59
N LEU A 168 3.78 -11.12 30.89
CA LEU A 168 3.02 -12.22 31.50
C LEU A 168 3.90 -13.42 31.89
N ARG A 169 5.20 -13.41 31.54
CA ARG A 169 6.15 -14.51 31.72
C ARG A 169 5.67 -15.84 31.09
N VAL A 170 4.97 -15.77 29.96
CA VAL A 170 4.44 -16.95 29.26
C VAL A 170 5.48 -17.50 28.28
N PRO A 171 6.01 -18.71 28.50
CA PRO A 171 6.88 -19.37 27.53
C PRO A 171 6.03 -19.92 26.37
N GLY A 172 6.53 -19.81 25.14
CA GLY A 172 5.84 -20.39 23.99
C GLY A 172 6.20 -19.79 22.64
N ARG A 173 6.03 -20.61 21.59
CA ARG A 173 6.30 -20.24 20.20
C ARG A 173 4.97 -20.09 19.46
N PHE A 174 4.27 -18.98 19.68
CA PHE A 174 2.93 -18.77 19.13
C PHE A 174 2.90 -18.23 17.70
N GLY A 175 4.03 -17.74 17.17
CA GLY A 175 4.10 -17.12 15.84
C GLY A 175 3.66 -18.05 14.71
N ASP A 176 3.96 -19.34 14.80
CA ASP A 176 3.65 -20.33 13.76
C ASP A 176 2.15 -20.46 13.51
N ARG A 177 1.32 -20.28 14.55
CA ARG A 177 -0.15 -20.29 14.44
C ARG A 177 -0.67 -19.19 13.51
N PHE A 178 0.05 -18.07 13.41
CA PHE A 178 -0.39 -16.90 12.64
C PHE A 178 0.22 -16.84 11.25
N ALA A 179 1.34 -17.52 11.00
CA ALA A 179 2.08 -17.41 9.74
C ALA A 179 1.21 -17.75 8.51
N LEU A 180 0.57 -18.92 8.52
CA LEU A 180 -0.29 -19.36 7.41
C LEU A 180 -1.53 -18.47 7.22
N PRO A 181 -2.36 -18.21 8.26
CA PRO A 181 -3.49 -17.29 8.14
C PRO A 181 -3.12 -15.91 7.60
N VAL A 182 -2.02 -15.34 8.08
CA VAL A 182 -1.55 -14.00 7.65
C VAL A 182 -1.11 -14.02 6.19
N ALA A 183 -0.35 -15.03 5.76
CA ALA A 183 0.08 -15.14 4.36
C ALA A 183 -1.13 -15.28 3.42
N ALA A 184 -2.11 -16.11 3.77
CA ALA A 184 -3.33 -16.28 2.99
C ALA A 184 -4.17 -14.99 2.91
N ALA A 185 -4.37 -14.31 4.04
CA ALA A 185 -5.08 -13.05 4.10
C ALA A 185 -4.38 -11.96 3.26
N ALA A 186 -3.05 -11.89 3.36
CA ALA A 186 -2.24 -10.94 2.60
C ALA A 186 -2.29 -11.19 1.09
N ALA A 187 -2.34 -12.45 0.66
CA ALA A 187 -2.49 -12.80 -0.76
C ALA A 187 -3.82 -12.27 -1.31
N ILE A 188 -4.93 -12.54 -0.61
CA ILE A 188 -6.27 -12.10 -1.01
C ILE A 188 -6.39 -10.57 -0.93
N GLY A 189 -5.90 -9.95 0.15
CA GLY A 189 -5.92 -8.49 0.30
C GLY A 189 -5.11 -7.77 -0.79
N SER A 190 -4.00 -8.35 -1.25
CA SER A 190 -3.20 -7.80 -2.35
C SER A 190 -3.95 -7.80 -3.68
N LEU A 191 -4.83 -8.79 -3.92
CA LEU A 191 -5.75 -8.77 -5.06
C LEU A 191 -6.79 -7.65 -4.92
N GLY A 192 -7.24 -7.35 -3.70
CA GLY A 192 -8.06 -6.18 -3.42
C GLY A 192 -7.37 -4.87 -3.81
N CYS A 193 -6.09 -4.70 -3.47
CA CYS A 193 -5.29 -3.53 -3.88
C CYS A 193 -5.17 -3.43 -5.40
N LEU A 194 -5.01 -4.57 -6.09
CA LEU A 194 -4.96 -4.62 -7.55
C LEU A 194 -6.27 -4.17 -8.19
N VAL A 195 -7.42 -4.64 -7.68
CA VAL A 195 -8.75 -4.24 -8.16
C VAL A 195 -9.02 -2.75 -7.90
N HIS A 196 -8.52 -2.21 -6.79
CA HIS A 196 -8.62 -0.78 -6.50
C HIS A 196 -7.68 0.07 -7.38
N GLY A 197 -6.60 -0.51 -7.89
CA GLY A 197 -5.56 0.21 -8.62
C GLY A 197 -4.66 1.07 -7.73
N CYS A 198 -4.52 0.72 -6.44
CA CYS A 198 -3.68 1.47 -5.48
C CYS A 198 -2.34 0.78 -5.21
N CYS A 199 -1.33 1.56 -4.80
CA CYS A 199 0.01 1.07 -4.44
C CYS A 199 0.79 0.44 -5.61
N GLY A 200 0.65 1.03 -6.81
CA GLY A 200 1.40 0.65 -8.00
C GLY A 200 2.89 0.90 -7.87
N GLY A 201 3.66 0.24 -8.73
CA GLY A 201 5.08 0.46 -8.85
C GLY A 201 5.42 1.73 -9.63
N LEU A 202 6.68 1.82 -10.06
CA LEU A 202 7.15 2.88 -10.94
C LEU A 202 6.41 2.82 -12.30
N PRO A 203 6.20 3.98 -12.97
CA PRO A 203 5.68 4.02 -14.33
C PRO A 203 6.54 3.19 -15.28
N THR A 204 5.89 2.43 -16.16
CA THR A 204 6.59 1.52 -17.08
C THR A 204 5.81 1.31 -18.37
N ASP A 205 6.52 1.20 -19.48
CA ASP A 205 5.97 0.88 -20.80
C ASP A 205 6.05 -0.62 -21.12
N SER A 206 6.41 -1.44 -20.13
CA SER A 206 6.45 -2.90 -20.30
C SER A 206 5.07 -3.47 -20.70
N SER A 207 5.09 -4.55 -21.48
CA SER A 207 3.90 -5.32 -21.87
C SER A 207 3.16 -5.93 -20.67
N PHE A 208 3.83 -6.04 -19.52
CA PHE A 208 3.26 -6.54 -18.28
C PHE A 208 2.84 -5.43 -17.29
N SER A 209 2.54 -4.24 -17.80
CA SER A 209 2.05 -3.12 -16.98
C SER A 209 0.56 -3.24 -16.65
N VAL A 210 0.16 -2.65 -15.53
CA VAL A 210 -1.25 -2.50 -15.13
C VAL A 210 -1.56 -1.01 -14.99
N LEU A 211 -2.80 -0.63 -15.30
CA LEU A 211 -3.28 0.73 -15.10
C LEU A 211 -3.58 0.96 -13.62
N ASP A 212 -2.99 2.00 -13.05
CA ASP A 212 -3.35 2.46 -11.70
C ASP A 212 -4.71 3.20 -11.71
N ALA A 213 -5.16 3.62 -10.53
CA ALA A 213 -6.40 4.39 -10.40
C ALA A 213 -6.36 5.75 -11.15
N SER A 214 -5.17 6.29 -11.44
CA SER A 214 -4.97 7.53 -12.18
C SER A 214 -4.90 7.35 -13.70
N GLY A 215 -4.87 6.10 -14.18
CA GLY A 215 -4.78 5.75 -15.60
C GLY A 215 -3.35 5.64 -16.13
N ILE A 216 -2.34 5.67 -15.28
CA ILE A 216 -0.92 5.53 -15.64
C ILE A 216 -0.55 4.04 -15.65
N ARG A 217 0.24 3.62 -16.65
CA ARG A 217 0.81 2.27 -16.71
C ARG A 217 1.96 2.16 -15.71
N VAL A 218 1.81 1.24 -14.76
CA VAL A 218 2.78 1.01 -13.68
C VAL A 218 3.14 -0.47 -13.57
N HIS A 219 4.30 -0.75 -12.96
CA HIS A 219 4.64 -2.12 -12.58
C HIS A 219 3.59 -2.68 -11.60
N PRO A 220 3.05 -3.90 -11.83
CA PRO A 220 2.03 -4.49 -10.97
C PRO A 220 2.63 -5.11 -9.71
N THR A 221 3.23 -4.28 -8.86
CA THR A 221 3.86 -4.70 -7.60
C THR A 221 2.88 -5.39 -6.64
N GLN A 222 1.58 -5.09 -6.76
CA GLN A 222 0.50 -5.74 -6.04
C GLN A 222 0.33 -7.20 -6.47
N LEU A 223 0.45 -7.49 -7.78
CA LEU A 223 0.39 -8.85 -8.29
C LEU A 223 1.60 -9.67 -7.85
N TYR A 224 2.81 -9.08 -7.91
CA TYR A 224 4.02 -9.73 -7.40
C TYR A 224 3.88 -10.08 -5.91
N THR A 225 3.31 -9.16 -5.12
CA THR A 225 3.04 -9.38 -3.69
C THR A 225 1.97 -10.46 -3.50
N ALA A 226 0.89 -10.44 -4.26
CA ALA A 226 -0.17 -11.45 -4.18
C ALA A 226 0.37 -12.86 -4.48
N LEU A 227 1.16 -13.00 -5.55
CA LEU A 227 1.77 -14.27 -5.96
C LEU A 227 2.76 -14.78 -4.91
N PHE A 228 3.63 -13.91 -4.40
CA PHE A 228 4.55 -14.25 -3.33
C PHE A 228 3.81 -14.75 -2.08
N GLN A 229 2.78 -14.02 -1.64
CA GLN A 229 2.00 -14.38 -0.45
C GLN A 229 1.19 -15.65 -0.66
N ALA A 230 0.65 -15.89 -1.85
CA ALA A 230 -0.04 -17.13 -2.19
C ALA A 230 0.91 -18.34 -2.18
N ALA A 231 2.10 -18.19 -2.79
CA ALA A 231 3.13 -19.22 -2.76
C ALA A 231 3.59 -19.54 -1.33
N MET A 232 3.74 -18.50 -0.50
CA MET A 232 4.11 -18.65 0.90
C MET A 232 3.00 -19.30 1.73
N ALA A 233 1.74 -18.93 1.51
CA ALA A 233 0.60 -19.58 2.14
C ALA A 233 0.53 -21.08 1.76
N LEU A 234 0.75 -21.41 0.48
CA LEU A 234 0.79 -22.81 0.03
C LEU A 234 1.94 -23.59 0.69
N LEU A 235 3.14 -23.00 0.74
CA LEU A 235 4.30 -23.59 1.39
C LEU A 235 4.04 -23.84 2.88
N LEU A 236 3.58 -22.83 3.61
CA LEU A 236 3.26 -22.94 5.03
C LEU A 236 2.15 -23.96 5.29
N TRP A 237 1.14 -24.03 4.43
CA TRP A 237 0.08 -25.04 4.52
C TRP A 237 0.62 -26.45 4.33
N ARG A 238 1.51 -26.68 3.35
CA ARG A 238 2.18 -27.98 3.17
C ARG A 238 3.03 -28.34 4.37
N MET A 239 3.78 -27.39 4.92
CA MET A 239 4.61 -27.60 6.11
C MET A 239 3.77 -27.92 7.35
N GLU A 240 2.65 -27.22 7.55
CA GLU A 240 1.68 -27.50 8.62
C GLU A 240 1.13 -28.93 8.50
N ARG A 241 0.70 -29.33 7.30
CA ARG A 241 0.15 -30.67 7.04
C ARG A 241 1.16 -31.79 7.23
N ARG A 242 2.44 -31.52 6.97
CA ARG A 242 3.55 -32.47 7.13
C ARG A 242 4.25 -32.34 8.49
N ARG A 243 3.77 -31.48 9.39
CA ARG A 243 4.39 -31.18 10.70
C ARG A 243 5.88 -30.82 10.61
N LEU A 244 6.28 -30.12 9.55
CA LEU A 244 7.67 -29.70 9.34
C LEU A 244 7.94 -28.37 10.02
N LEU A 245 9.18 -28.22 10.55
CA LEU A 245 9.72 -26.97 11.12
C LEU A 245 8.84 -26.32 12.20
N GLU A 246 8.28 -27.12 13.12
CA GLU A 246 7.50 -26.60 14.24
C GLU A 246 8.31 -25.61 15.10
N GLY A 247 7.74 -24.43 15.33
CA GLY A 247 8.38 -23.30 16.01
C GLY A 247 9.33 -22.47 15.14
N ALA A 248 9.48 -22.79 13.85
CA ALA A 248 10.37 -22.11 12.90
C ALA A 248 9.64 -21.62 11.63
N ARG A 249 8.34 -21.88 11.47
CA ARG A 249 7.55 -21.46 10.30
C ARG A 249 7.43 -19.94 10.22
N PHE A 250 7.18 -19.27 11.34
CA PHE A 250 7.05 -17.81 11.37
C PHE A 250 8.37 -17.09 11.06
N PRO A 251 9.52 -17.44 11.66
CA PRO A 251 10.81 -16.90 11.25
C PRO A 251 11.13 -17.12 9.77
N LEU A 252 10.85 -18.31 9.22
CA LEU A 252 11.02 -18.57 7.78
C LEU A 252 10.15 -17.62 6.94
N TYR A 253 8.89 -17.45 7.32
CA TYR A 253 7.99 -16.53 6.63
C TYR A 253 8.51 -15.09 6.66
N MET A 254 8.93 -14.59 7.83
CA MET A 254 9.45 -13.22 7.97
C MET A 254 10.78 -13.00 7.24
N LEU A 255 11.65 -14.01 7.21
CA LEU A 255 12.89 -14.00 6.43
C LEU A 255 12.57 -13.83 4.94
N CYS A 256 11.72 -14.70 4.39
CA CYS A 256 11.36 -14.65 2.97
C CYS A 256 10.61 -13.36 2.63
N TYR A 257 9.67 -12.92 3.49
CA TYR A 257 8.88 -11.72 3.22
C TYR A 257 9.73 -10.45 3.34
N GLY A 258 10.67 -10.38 4.29
CA GLY A 258 11.64 -9.30 4.38
C GLY A 258 12.52 -9.20 3.14
N GLY A 259 13.03 -10.33 2.64
CA GLY A 259 13.81 -10.39 1.40
C GLY A 259 12.99 -9.95 0.18
N PHE A 260 11.76 -10.47 0.04
CA PHE A 260 10.85 -10.03 -1.01
C PHE A 260 10.54 -8.53 -0.92
N ARG A 261 10.26 -8.00 0.28
CA ARG A 261 10.01 -6.57 0.48
C ARG A 261 11.21 -5.73 0.10
N PHE A 262 12.43 -6.16 0.42
CA PHE A 262 13.64 -5.46 0.01
C PHE A 262 13.76 -5.35 -1.52
N LEU A 263 13.51 -6.45 -2.24
CA LEU A 263 13.64 -6.53 -3.69
C LEU A 263 12.51 -5.78 -4.43
N VAL A 264 11.26 -5.97 -4.02
CA VAL A 264 10.11 -5.34 -4.71
C VAL A 264 10.10 -3.83 -4.53
N GLU A 265 10.72 -3.32 -3.49
CA GLU A 265 10.75 -1.90 -3.18
C GLU A 265 11.57 -1.07 -4.18
N PHE A 266 12.52 -1.69 -4.88
CA PHE A 266 13.20 -1.03 -6.02
C PHE A 266 12.25 -0.72 -7.18
N LEU A 267 11.14 -1.46 -7.28
CA LEU A 267 10.09 -1.24 -8.27
C LEU A 267 8.99 -0.31 -7.76
N ARG A 268 9.06 0.18 -6.52
CA ARG A 268 8.03 1.04 -5.92
C ARG A 268 8.45 2.51 -5.91
N ALA A 269 7.48 3.38 -6.12
CA ALA A 269 7.63 4.84 -6.07
C ALA A 269 7.50 5.35 -4.63
N GLU A 270 8.41 4.93 -3.74
CA GLU A 270 8.40 5.34 -2.33
C GLU A 270 9.57 6.30 -2.03
N PRO A 271 9.42 7.23 -1.06
CA PRO A 271 10.46 8.19 -0.74
C PRO A 271 11.72 7.50 -0.22
N ARG A 272 12.87 7.93 -0.73
CA ARG A 272 14.19 7.48 -0.26
C ARG A 272 14.57 8.31 0.96
N VAL A 273 14.91 7.64 2.05
CA VAL A 273 15.13 8.30 3.34
C VAL A 273 16.61 8.41 3.67
N ALA A 274 17.36 7.31 3.59
CA ALA A 274 18.78 7.28 3.90
C ALA A 274 19.54 6.36 2.96
N MET A 275 20.78 6.73 2.59
CA MET A 275 21.65 5.94 1.70
C MET A 275 21.02 5.57 0.35
N GLY A 276 20.05 6.36 -0.13
CA GLY A 276 19.28 6.06 -1.35
C GLY A 276 18.27 4.93 -1.21
N LEU A 277 18.07 4.39 0.00
CA LEU A 277 17.13 3.32 0.30
C LEU A 277 15.86 3.85 0.96
N THR A 278 14.77 3.10 0.81
CA THR A 278 13.49 3.39 1.47
C THR A 278 13.44 2.79 2.87
N VAL A 279 12.54 3.28 3.73
CA VAL A 279 12.31 2.71 5.08
C VAL A 279 11.98 1.22 4.99
N TYR A 280 11.23 0.82 3.97
CA TYR A 280 10.84 -0.58 3.80
C TYR A 280 12.03 -1.48 3.42
N GLN A 281 13.06 -0.96 2.75
CA GLN A 281 14.30 -1.70 2.50
C GLN A 281 15.08 -1.90 3.80
N PHE A 282 15.20 -0.88 4.65
CA PHE A 282 15.81 -1.05 5.97
C PHE A 282 15.08 -2.07 6.84
N LEU A 283 13.74 -1.98 6.88
CA LEU A 283 12.93 -2.97 7.60
C LEU A 283 13.06 -4.37 7.01
N GLY A 284 13.12 -4.48 5.67
CA GLY A 284 13.33 -5.74 4.97
C GLY A 284 14.66 -6.38 5.33
N ALA A 285 15.76 -5.61 5.27
CA ALA A 285 17.09 -6.06 5.64
C ALA A 285 17.18 -6.45 7.13
N GLY A 286 16.63 -5.63 8.02
CA GLY A 286 16.56 -5.93 9.46
C GLY A 286 15.77 -7.22 9.74
N SER A 287 14.65 -7.43 9.05
CA SER A 287 13.86 -8.66 9.13
C SER A 287 14.66 -9.87 8.67
N VAL A 288 15.37 -9.77 7.54
CA VAL A 288 16.22 -10.86 7.02
C VAL A 288 17.29 -11.25 8.05
N LEU A 289 17.99 -10.29 8.64
CA LEU A 289 19.02 -10.55 9.64
C LEU A 289 18.44 -11.19 10.91
N LEU A 290 17.41 -10.57 11.49
CA LEU A 290 16.80 -11.00 12.74
C LEU A 290 16.18 -12.40 12.62
N PHE A 291 15.35 -12.61 11.60
CA PHE A 291 14.63 -13.86 11.44
C PHE A 291 15.49 -14.95 10.78
N GLY A 292 16.50 -14.59 9.99
CA GLY A 292 17.54 -15.50 9.53
C GLY A 292 18.36 -16.07 10.69
N TRP A 293 18.82 -15.20 11.61
CA TRP A 293 19.50 -15.64 12.83
C TRP A 293 18.59 -16.51 13.72
N THR A 294 17.34 -16.08 13.91
CA THR A 294 16.36 -16.84 14.70
C THR A 294 16.12 -18.22 14.09
N LEU A 295 15.91 -18.30 12.77
CA LEU A 295 15.72 -19.56 12.05
C LEU A 295 16.96 -20.47 12.19
N ALA A 296 18.17 -19.93 12.01
CA ALA A 296 19.41 -20.69 12.16
C ALA A 296 19.62 -21.23 13.58
N ARG A 297 19.15 -20.52 14.61
CA ARG A 297 19.13 -21.05 15.99
C ARG A 297 18.13 -22.18 16.14
N ARG A 298 16.92 -22.02 15.60
CA ARG A 298 15.86 -23.05 15.67
C ARG A 298 16.24 -24.33 14.95
N LEU A 299 16.86 -24.23 13.78
CA LEU A 299 17.31 -25.41 13.03
C LEU A 299 18.42 -26.18 13.74
N ARG A 300 19.24 -25.50 14.56
CA ARG A 300 20.25 -26.16 15.41
C ARG A 300 19.61 -26.92 16.56
N GLU A 301 18.62 -26.32 17.23
CA GLU A 301 17.86 -26.97 18.31
C GLU A 301 17.13 -28.25 17.88
N VAL A 302 16.77 -28.39 16.60
CA VAL A 302 16.09 -29.59 16.06
C VAL A 302 17.07 -30.70 15.68
N ARG A 303 18.36 -30.37 15.46
CA ARG A 303 19.41 -31.32 15.08
C ARG A 303 20.14 -31.93 16.29
N THR A 304 20.05 -31.29 17.44
CA THR A 304 20.55 -31.77 18.74
C THR A 304 19.48 -32.56 19.46
#